data_AF-A0AAW0TKI3-F1
#
_entry.id   AF-A0AAW0TKI3-F1
#
_cell.length_a   1.000
_cell.length_b   1.000
_cell.length_c   1.000
_cell.angle_alpha   90.00
_cell.angle_beta   90.00
_cell.angle_gamma   90.00
#
_symmetry.space_group_name_H-M   'P 1'
#
loop_
_entity.id
_entity.type
_entity.pdbx_description
1 polymer ?
#
loop_
_entity_poly.entity_id
_entity_poly.type
_entity_poly.pdbx_seq_one_letter_code
_entity_poly.pdbx_strand_id
1 'polypeptide(L)'
;MLSVVISLLTRLYLAVVRCVFRLLWVAWGPTKLLLPPIDDPALVQSARTLALWIRQRKRSTVSIIEAFRRRIEAVNPIINAVVDERFESCPARGPGGGPAA
;
A
#
# COMPACT_ATOMS: atom_id res chain seq x y z
N MET A 1 18.25 33.69 32.42
CA MET A 1 19.22 32.64 32.85
C MET A 1 18.55 31.29 32.98
N LEU A 2 17.50 31.12 33.80
CA LEU A 2 16.78 29.85 33.96
C LEU A 2 16.26 29.25 32.63
N SER A 3 15.66 30.07 31.77
CA SER A 3 15.12 29.66 30.45
C SER A 3 16.17 29.16 29.46
N VAL A 4 17.39 29.72 29.50
CA VAL A 4 18.51 29.31 28.64
C VAL A 4 19.07 27.98 29.10
N VAL A 5 19.21 27.79 30.41
CA VAL A 5 19.66 26.53 31.01
C VAL A 5 18.65 25.41 30.71
N ILE A 6 17.35 25.66 30.89
CA ILE A 6 16.29 24.70 30.54
C ILE A 6 16.33 24.38 29.03
N SER A 7 16.54 25.38 28.17
CA SER A 7 16.64 25.17 26.72
C SER A 7 17.85 24.31 26.34
N LEU A 8 19.00 24.50 26.99
CA LEU A 8 20.20 23.68 26.77
C LEU A 8 19.99 22.23 27.23
N LEU A 9 19.40 22.04 28.41
CA LEU A 9 19.07 20.71 28.95
C LEU A 9 18.08 19.97 28.04
N THR A 10 17.03 20.63 27.57
CA THR A 10 16.04 20.04 26.66
C THR A 10 16.65 19.68 25.31
N ARG A 11 17.53 20.52 24.75
CA ARG A 11 18.23 20.21 23.50
C ARG A 11 19.15 19.01 23.64
N LEU A 12 19.88 18.91 24.75
CA LEU A 12 20.74 17.77 25.05
C LEU A 12 19.91 16.49 25.21
N TYR A 13 18.82 16.54 25.98
CA TYR A 13 17.89 15.43 26.16
C TYR A 13 17.31 14.95 24.80
N LEU A 14 16.81 15.87 23.98
CA LEU A 14 16.29 15.54 22.65
C LEU A 14 17.36 14.96 21.72
N ALA A 15 18.60 15.44 21.81
CA ALA A 15 19.71 14.91 21.02
C ALA A 15 20.04 13.46 21.42
N VAL A 16 20.09 13.18 22.73
CA VAL A 16 20.32 11.83 23.26
C VAL A 16 19.18 10.89 22.85
N VAL A 17 17.92 11.28 23.07
CA VAL A 17 16.75 10.49 22.67
C VAL A 17 16.76 10.19 21.18
N ARG A 18 17.06 11.19 20.33
CA ARG A 18 17.18 10.99 18.88
C ARG A 18 18.31 10.04 18.51
N CYS A 19 19.45 10.13 19.20
CA CYS A 19 20.60 9.28 18.93
C CYS A 19 20.30 7.82 19.30
N VAL A 20 19.75 7.59 20.50
CA VAL A 20 19.34 6.26 20.96
C VAL A 20 18.25 5.68 20.06
N PHE A 21 17.21 6.46 19.74
CA PHE A 21 16.13 6.00 18.86
C PHE A 21 16.66 5.64 17.47
N ARG A 22 17.59 6.44 16.91
CA ARG A 22 18.24 6.13 15.62
C ARG A 22 19.03 4.82 15.68
N LEU A 23 19.83 4.61 16.74
CA LEU A 23 20.62 3.39 16.90
C LEU A 23 19.72 2.15 17.05
N LEU A 24 18.65 2.26 17.85
CA LEU A 24 17.65 1.21 17.98
C LEU A 24 16.93 0.93 16.65
N TRP A 25 16.56 1.96 15.89
CA TRP A 25 15.92 1.81 14.58
C TRP A 25 16.84 1.18 13.53
N VAL A 26 18.15 1.40 13.60
CA VAL A 26 19.10 0.76 12.68
C VAL A 26 19.32 -0.70 13.06
N ALA A 27 19.40 -1.01 14.36
CA ALA A 27 19.63 -2.36 14.84
C ALA A 27 18.39 -3.27 14.72
N TRP A 28 17.21 -2.72 15.00
CA TRP A 28 15.93 -3.45 15.09
C TRP A 28 14.90 -2.94 14.09
N GLY A 29 15.34 -2.18 13.09
CA GLY A 29 14.48 -1.70 12.02
C GLY A 29 13.91 -2.88 11.24
N PRO A 30 12.68 -2.77 10.71
CA PRO A 30 12.10 -3.82 9.90
C PRO A 30 13.04 -4.11 8.73
N THR A 31 13.56 -5.34 8.69
CA THR A 31 14.18 -5.90 7.48
C THR A 31 13.20 -5.69 6.35
N LYS A 32 13.61 -4.97 5.30
CA LYS A 32 12.75 -4.56 4.18
C LYS A 32 11.76 -5.67 3.87
N LEU A 33 10.46 -5.43 4.10
CA LEU A 33 9.41 -6.38 3.77
C LEU A 33 9.63 -6.79 2.32
N LEU A 34 10.07 -8.04 2.12
CA LEU A 34 10.32 -8.58 0.80
C LEU A 34 8.96 -8.79 0.15
N LEU A 35 8.48 -7.76 -0.53
CA LEU A 35 7.28 -7.88 -1.33
C LEU A 35 7.56 -8.88 -2.45
N PRO A 36 6.63 -9.79 -2.75
CA PRO A 36 6.76 -10.68 -3.90
C PRO A 36 7.00 -9.85 -5.18
N PRO A 37 7.74 -10.36 -6.18
CA PRO A 37 7.96 -9.65 -7.45
C PRO A 37 6.64 -9.43 -8.20
N ILE A 38 6.56 -8.38 -9.02
CA ILE A 38 5.36 -8.11 -9.83
C ILE A 38 5.43 -8.95 -11.10
N ASP A 39 4.48 -9.86 -11.28
CA ASP A 39 4.50 -10.82 -12.40
C ASP A 39 3.75 -10.30 -13.65
N ASP A 40 2.65 -9.55 -13.50
CA ASP A 40 1.87 -9.04 -14.63
C ASP A 40 2.18 -7.55 -14.91
N PRO A 41 2.67 -7.18 -16.11
CA PRO A 41 2.92 -5.79 -16.46
C PRO A 41 1.66 -4.91 -16.41
N ALA A 42 0.46 -5.50 -16.47
CA ALA A 42 -0.80 -4.77 -16.29
C ALA A 42 -0.91 -4.09 -14.92
N LEU A 43 -0.29 -4.67 -13.88
CA LEU A 43 -0.31 -4.15 -12.51
C LEU A 43 0.48 -2.84 -12.35
N VAL A 44 1.40 -2.56 -13.28
CA VAL A 44 2.25 -1.36 -13.27
C VAL A 44 1.65 -0.23 -14.12
N GLN A 45 0.62 -0.52 -14.92
CA GLN A 45 0.04 0.46 -15.83
C GLN A 45 -0.90 1.44 -15.13
N SER A 46 -1.02 2.63 -15.72
CA SER A 46 -2.03 3.60 -15.29
C SER A 46 -3.45 3.13 -15.62
N ALA A 47 -4.43 3.58 -14.84
CA ALA A 47 -5.85 3.31 -15.09
C ALA A 47 -6.30 3.73 -16.51
N ARG A 48 -5.72 4.81 -17.06
CA ARG A 48 -6.01 5.27 -18.43
C ARG A 48 -5.53 4.27 -19.47
N THR A 49 -4.31 3.75 -19.29
CA THR A 49 -3.73 2.75 -20.19
C THR A 49 -4.52 1.45 -20.16
N LEU A 50 -4.92 1.00 -18.96
CA LEU A 50 -5.79 -0.18 -18.80
C LEU A 50 -7.15 0.02 -19.48
N ALA A 51 -7.79 1.17 -19.31
CA ALA A 51 -9.05 1.49 -19.98
C ALA A 51 -8.92 1.52 -21.51
N LEU A 52 -7.80 2.03 -22.03
CA LEU A 52 -7.47 1.97 -23.46
C LEU A 52 -7.33 0.52 -23.95
N TRP A 53 -6.65 -0.35 -23.21
CA TRP A 53 -6.50 -1.76 -23.56
C TRP A 53 -7.83 -2.52 -23.58
N ILE A 54 -8.73 -2.21 -22.64
CA ILE A 54 -10.08 -2.77 -22.58
C ILE A 54 -10.90 -2.31 -23.80
N ARG A 55 -10.88 -1.00 -24.12
CA ARG A 55 -11.58 -0.45 -25.30
C ARG A 55 -11.06 -1.03 -26.61
N GLN A 56 -9.74 -1.26 -26.70
CA GLN A 56 -9.08 -1.89 -27.85
C GLN A 56 -9.20 -3.43 -27.86
N ARG A 57 -9.93 -4.03 -26.90
CA ARG A 57 -10.08 -5.49 -26.71
C ARG A 57 -8.75 -6.26 -26.64
N LYS A 58 -7.67 -5.61 -26.20
CA LYS A 58 -6.34 -6.24 -26.07
C LYS A 58 -6.21 -7.12 -24.84
N ARG A 59 -6.98 -6.83 -23.78
CA ARG A 59 -7.06 -7.60 -22.53
C ARG A 59 -8.51 -7.59 -22.04
N SER A 60 -8.96 -8.71 -21.48
CA SER A 60 -10.29 -8.78 -20.86
C SER A 60 -10.26 -8.15 -19.46
N THR A 61 -11.35 -7.48 -19.08
CA THR A 61 -11.51 -6.92 -17.72
C THR A 61 -11.38 -7.99 -16.64
N VAL A 62 -11.90 -9.20 -16.91
CA VAL A 62 -11.82 -10.35 -16.00
C VAL A 62 -10.36 -10.75 -15.75
N SER A 63 -9.54 -10.87 -16.80
CA SER A 63 -8.11 -11.19 -16.65
C SER A 63 -7.35 -10.14 -15.83
N ILE A 64 -7.71 -8.86 -15.98
CA ILE A 64 -7.09 -7.77 -15.20
C ILE A 64 -7.46 -7.91 -13.72
N ILE A 65 -8.75 -8.11 -13.42
CA ILE A 65 -9.23 -8.27 -12.04
C ILE A 65 -8.58 -9.50 -11.38
N GLU A 66 -8.48 -10.62 -12.07
CA GLU A 66 -7.79 -11.82 -11.57
C GLU A 66 -6.31 -11.55 -11.27
N ALA A 67 -5.61 -10.80 -12.13
CA ALA A 67 -4.22 -10.43 -11.89
C ALA A 67 -4.06 -9.56 -10.63
N PHE A 68 -4.97 -8.60 -10.42
CA PHE A 68 -4.99 -7.79 -9.18
C PHE A 68 -5.31 -8.64 -7.95
N ARG A 69 -6.29 -9.54 -8.04
CA ARG A 69 -6.66 -10.45 -6.95
C ARG A 69 -5.48 -11.30 -6.50
N ARG A 70 -4.80 -11.99 -7.43
CA ARG A 70 -3.62 -12.82 -7.12
C ARG A 70 -2.53 -12.03 -6.42
N ARG A 71 -2.33 -10.77 -6.84
CA ARG A 71 -1.35 -9.88 -6.23
C ARG A 71 -1.75 -9.48 -4.81
N ILE A 72 -3.03 -9.18 -4.59
CA ILE A 72 -3.56 -8.84 -3.26
C ILE A 72 -3.40 -10.04 -2.33
N GLU A 73 -3.78 -11.25 -2.75
CA GLU A 73 -3.63 -12.47 -1.95
C GLU A 73 -2.16 -12.72 -1.54
N ALA A 74 -1.20 -12.44 -2.43
CA ALA A 74 0.23 -12.61 -2.14
C ALA A 74 0.82 -11.52 -1.23
N VAL A 75 0.31 -10.29 -1.29
CA VAL A 75 0.90 -9.12 -0.60
C VAL A 75 0.16 -8.78 0.69
N ASN A 76 -1.14 -9.02 0.77
CA ASN A 76 -1.96 -8.66 1.91
C ASN A 76 -1.50 -9.29 3.24
N PRO A 77 -0.99 -10.53 3.31
CA PRO A 77 -0.43 -11.07 4.56
C PRO A 77 0.75 -10.28 5.11
N ILE A 78 1.44 -9.53 4.24
CA ILE A 78 2.65 -8.76 4.57
C ILE A 78 2.27 -7.33 4.99
N ILE A 79 1.37 -6.68 4.26
CA ILE A 79 1.03 -5.26 4.49
C ILE A 79 -0.29 -5.06 5.26
N ASN A 80 -1.11 -6.10 5.35
CA ASN A 80 -2.44 -6.11 5.98
C ASN A 80 -3.30 -4.89 5.60
N ALA A 81 -3.39 -4.59 4.30
CA ALA A 81 -4.06 -3.40 3.79
C ALA A 81 -5.53 -3.66 3.41
N VAL A 82 -5.92 -4.92 3.23
CA VAL A 82 -7.27 -5.34 2.83
C VAL A 82 -7.87 -6.18 3.95
N VAL A 83 -9.03 -5.74 4.47
CA VAL A 83 -9.76 -6.41 5.57
C VAL A 83 -10.95 -7.22 5.07
N ASP A 84 -11.60 -6.78 3.98
CA ASP A 84 -12.75 -7.45 3.38
C ASP A 84 -12.53 -7.66 1.87
N GLU A 85 -12.66 -8.89 1.42
CA GLU A 85 -12.39 -9.32 0.05
C GLU A 85 -13.72 -9.51 -0.72
N ARG A 86 -14.19 -8.44 -1.36
CA ARG A 86 -15.47 -8.42 -2.11
C ARG A 86 -15.36 -8.94 -3.55
N PHE A 87 -14.36 -9.75 -3.87
CA PHE A 87 -14.06 -10.14 -5.26
C PHE A 87 -15.16 -10.96 -5.94
N GLU A 88 -15.97 -11.68 -5.17
CA GLU A 88 -17.06 -12.52 -5.69
C GLU A 88 -18.32 -11.73 -6.04
N SER A 89 -18.45 -10.50 -5.57
CA SER A 89 -19.65 -9.67 -5.74
C SER A 89 -19.70 -8.89 -7.06
N CYS A 90 -18.74 -9.11 -7.96
CA CYS A 90 -18.63 -8.38 -9.23
C CYS A 90 -18.84 -9.27 -10.47
N PRO A 91 -20.01 -9.90 -10.68
CA PRO A 91 -20.51 -10.07 -12.03
C PRO A 91 -20.99 -8.70 -12.51
N ALA A 92 -20.30 -8.12 -13.49
CA ALA A 92 -20.62 -6.91 -14.25
C ALA A 92 -22.01 -6.30 -13.95
N ARG A 93 -22.09 -5.36 -13.01
CA ARG A 93 -23.28 -4.52 -12.83
C ARG A 93 -23.39 -3.59 -14.04
N GLY A 94 -24.34 -3.88 -14.93
CA GLY A 94 -24.76 -2.95 -15.99
C GLY A 94 -25.17 -1.59 -15.41
N PRO A 95 -25.25 -0.53 -16.24
CA PRO A 95 -25.49 0.82 -15.75
C PRO A 95 -26.93 0.94 -15.27
N GLY A 96 -27.16 0.78 -13.97
CA GLY A 96 -28.48 0.92 -13.35
C GLY A 96 -28.56 0.13 -12.05
N GLY A 97 -28.45 0.81 -10.92
CA GLY A 97 -28.66 0.18 -9.62
C GLY A 97 -28.02 0.97 -8.50
N GLY A 98 -28.66 2.07 -8.11
CA GLY A 98 -28.44 2.69 -6.80
C GLY A 98 -28.84 1.75 -5.67
N PRO A 99 -28.34 1.94 -4.45
CA PRO A 99 -28.74 1.13 -3.31
C PRO A 99 -30.17 1.52 -2.88
N ALA A 100 -31.07 0.55 -2.91
CA ALA A 100 -32.26 0.56 -2.08
C ALA A 100 -31.85 0.03 -0.70
N ALA A 101 -31.83 0.94 0.29
CA ALA A 101 -31.96 0.77 1.74
C ALA A 101 -31.23 1.93 2.43
#